data_AF-A0A8B9AQZ2-F1
#
_entry.id   AF-A0A8B9AQZ2-F1
#
_cell.length_a   1.000
_cell.length_b   1.000
_cell.length_c   1.000
_cell.angle_alpha   90.00
_cell.angle_beta   90.00
_cell.angle_gamma   90.00
#
_symmetry.space_group_name_H-M   'P 1'
#
loop_
_entity.id
_entity.type
_entity.pdbx_description
1 polymer ?
#
loop_
_entity_poly.entity_id
_entity_poly.type
_entity_poly.pdbx_seq_one_letter_code
_entity_poly.pdbx_strand_id
1 'polypeptide(L)'
;MACCDFDMRFTFVCAGWEGTAHDTRIFLDAIHRKELQFPHPPRGKYYLVDAGYPHMLGYMGPYKGERYHLPDFRRGSQPKGMHEIFNHAHSSLRCTIERTFGCWKSRWRMLSTMPNFSYHKQVQIVVASMAIHNFIRNHAIKDLEFQPYDDNEDLLPSDCLEINEPQEELSAEQSQILGNREMDILRDHIASQLIAR
;
A
#
# COMPACT_ATOMS: atom_id res chain seq x y z
N MET A 1 4.70 -3.13 7.98
CA MET A 1 4.05 -3.38 6.68
C MET A 1 2.62 -3.87 6.89
N ALA A 2 1.67 -3.47 6.04
CA ALA A 2 0.31 -4.02 6.04
C ALA A 2 -0.24 -4.11 4.61
N CYS A 3 -1.24 -4.96 4.43
CA CYS A 3 -2.06 -5.02 3.21
C CYS A 3 -3.50 -4.67 3.56
N CYS A 4 -4.22 -4.06 2.63
CA CYS A 4 -5.66 -3.83 2.76
C CYS A 4 -6.41 -4.21 1.49
N ASP A 5 -7.72 -4.41 1.62
CA ASP A 5 -8.64 -4.46 0.48
C ASP A 5 -9.24 -3.07 0.18
N PHE A 6 -10.05 -2.99 -0.87
CA PHE A 6 -10.76 -1.76 -1.27
C PHE A 6 -11.85 -1.34 -0.28
N ASP A 7 -12.25 -2.23 0.63
CA ASP A 7 -13.21 -1.93 1.70
C ASP A 7 -12.51 -1.33 2.94
N MET A 8 -11.24 -0.92 2.83
CA MET A 8 -10.43 -0.37 3.92
C MET A 8 -10.25 -1.33 5.10
N ARG A 9 -10.20 -2.64 4.85
CA ARG A 9 -9.91 -3.67 5.86
C ARG A 9 -8.45 -4.10 5.76
N PHE A 10 -7.78 -4.23 6.89
CA PHE A 10 -6.45 -4.84 6.93
C PHE A 10 -6.55 -6.34 6.67
N THR A 11 -5.93 -6.83 5.61
CA THR A 11 -5.91 -8.26 5.26
C THR A 11 -4.64 -8.97 5.73
N PHE A 12 -3.59 -8.20 6.00
CA PHE A 12 -2.34 -8.68 6.56
C PHE A 12 -1.62 -7.56 7.33
N VAL A 13 -0.94 -7.92 8.41
CA VAL A 13 -0.16 -6.99 9.23
C VAL A 13 1.15 -7.66 9.64
N CYS A 14 2.27 -7.03 9.31
CA CYS A 14 3.59 -7.36 9.83
C CYS A 14 4.10 -6.16 10.64
N ALA A 15 4.04 -6.31 11.97
CA ALA A 15 4.45 -5.33 12.96
C ALA A 15 5.67 -5.82 13.75
N GLY A 16 6.36 -4.91 14.45
CA GLY A 16 7.52 -5.27 15.27
C GLY A 16 8.86 -5.23 14.53
N TRP A 17 8.95 -4.48 13.44
CA TRP A 17 10.21 -4.15 12.79
C TRP A 17 10.79 -2.85 13.34
N GLU A 18 12.11 -2.73 13.33
CA GLU A 18 12.80 -1.48 13.64
C GLU A 18 12.45 -0.40 12.61
N GLY A 19 12.32 0.85 13.04
CA GLY A 19 11.94 1.96 12.16
C GLY A 19 12.96 2.29 11.05
N THR A 20 14.16 1.74 11.14
CA THR A 20 15.24 1.85 10.14
C THR A 20 15.27 0.71 9.14
N ALA A 21 14.41 -0.32 9.30
CA ALA A 21 14.37 -1.44 8.38
C ALA A 21 13.77 -0.99 7.03
N HIS A 22 14.48 -1.28 5.93
CA HIS A 22 13.97 -0.99 4.59
C HIS A 22 12.67 -1.74 4.30
N ASP A 23 11.71 -1.04 3.69
CA ASP A 23 10.41 -1.59 3.30
C ASP A 23 10.54 -2.86 2.45
N THR A 24 11.47 -2.87 1.48
CA THR A 24 11.75 -4.05 0.67
C THR A 24 12.19 -5.24 1.53
N ARG A 25 13.01 -5.04 2.57
CA ARG A 25 13.44 -6.13 3.46
C ARG A 25 12.27 -6.70 4.26
N ILE A 26 11.42 -5.83 4.82
CA ILE A 26 10.23 -6.24 5.58
C ILE A 26 9.29 -7.05 4.67
N PHE A 27 9.11 -6.60 3.44
CA PHE A 27 8.28 -7.28 2.45
C PHE A 27 8.84 -8.64 2.04
N LEU A 28 10.13 -8.71 1.69
CA LEU A 28 10.76 -9.98 1.31
C LEU A 28 10.75 -10.98 2.48
N ASP A 29 10.92 -10.54 3.73
CA ASP A 29 10.76 -11.41 4.90
C ASP A 29 9.32 -11.94 5.01
N ALA A 30 8.33 -11.05 4.86
CA ALA A 30 6.92 -11.39 4.97
C ALA A 30 6.46 -12.43 3.95
N ILE A 31 6.85 -12.29 2.69
CA ILE A 31 6.41 -13.19 1.61
C ILE A 31 7.13 -14.55 1.60
N HIS A 32 8.33 -14.65 2.19
CA HIS A 32 9.11 -15.89 2.17
C HIS A 32 8.94 -16.73 3.44
N ARG A 33 8.61 -16.10 4.58
CA ARG A 33 8.40 -16.83 5.84
C ARG A 33 7.00 -17.40 5.94
N LYS A 34 6.92 -18.73 5.87
CA LYS A 34 5.65 -19.47 5.93
C LYS A 34 4.90 -19.24 7.24
N GLU A 35 5.61 -18.98 8.33
CA GLU A 35 5.01 -18.76 9.66
C GLU A 35 4.16 -17.50 9.69
N LEU A 36 4.47 -16.51 8.84
CA LEU A 36 3.74 -15.25 8.74
C LEU A 36 2.44 -15.41 7.94
N GLN A 37 2.27 -16.51 7.18
CA GLN A 37 1.08 -16.79 6.39
C GLN A 37 0.65 -15.61 5.52
N PHE A 38 1.63 -14.99 4.84
CA PHE A 38 1.36 -13.87 3.94
C PHE A 38 0.35 -14.30 2.86
N PRO A 39 -0.78 -13.59 2.68
CA PRO A 39 -1.76 -13.93 1.67
C PRO A 39 -1.19 -13.59 0.30
N HIS A 40 -0.75 -14.57 -0.47
CA HIS A 40 -0.30 -14.32 -1.84
C HIS A 40 -1.50 -14.03 -2.76
N PRO A 41 -1.30 -13.21 -3.82
CA PRO A 41 -2.36 -12.93 -4.78
C PRO A 41 -2.85 -14.25 -5.44
N PRO A 42 -4.18 -14.44 -5.60
CA PRO A 42 -4.72 -15.57 -6.33
C PRO A 42 -4.24 -15.59 -7.78
N ARG A 43 -4.28 -16.77 -8.43
CA ARG A 43 -3.86 -16.91 -9.83
C ARG A 43 -4.62 -15.92 -10.73
N GLY A 44 -3.88 -15.19 -11.55
CA GLY A 44 -4.43 -14.16 -12.45
C GLY A 44 -4.76 -12.83 -11.77
N LYS A 45 -4.43 -12.66 -10.49
CA LYS A 45 -4.53 -11.39 -9.75
C LYS A 45 -3.15 -10.92 -9.29
N TYR A 46 -3.07 -9.67 -8.87
CA TYR A 46 -1.86 -9.04 -8.35
C TYR A 46 -2.21 -8.03 -7.26
N TYR A 47 -1.24 -7.68 -6.43
CA TYR A 47 -1.32 -6.55 -5.51
C TYR A 47 -0.72 -5.30 -6.12
N LEU A 48 -1.28 -4.15 -5.79
CA LEU A 48 -0.65 -2.85 -6.04
C LEU A 48 0.33 -2.59 -4.91
N VAL A 49 1.60 -2.36 -5.26
CA VAL A 49 2.65 -2.06 -4.29
C VAL A 49 3.18 -0.66 -4.48
N ASP A 50 3.67 -0.06 -3.40
CA ASP A 50 4.32 1.25 -3.45
C ASP A 50 5.65 1.20 -4.23
N ALA A 51 6.17 2.37 -4.62
CA ALA A 51 7.42 2.50 -5.35
C ALA A 51 8.64 1.94 -4.59
N GLY A 52 8.58 1.89 -3.25
CA GLY A 52 9.60 1.31 -2.37
C GLY A 52 9.60 -0.22 -2.31
N TYR A 53 8.65 -0.89 -2.97
CA TYR A 53 8.60 -2.35 -3.06
C TYR A 53 8.98 -2.84 -4.46
N PRO A 54 9.52 -4.09 -4.58
CA PRO A 54 9.87 -4.67 -5.87
C PRO A 54 8.65 -4.82 -6.81
N HIS A 55 8.82 -4.39 -8.06
CA HIS A 55 7.92 -4.77 -9.15
C HIS A 55 8.27 -6.20 -9.60
N MET A 56 7.44 -7.18 -9.25
CA MET A 56 7.71 -8.59 -9.52
C MET A 56 6.41 -9.39 -9.68
N LEU A 57 6.51 -10.67 -10.08
CA LEU A 57 5.34 -11.52 -10.33
C LEU A 57 4.31 -11.48 -9.18
N GLY A 58 3.10 -11.01 -9.49
CA GLY A 58 2.01 -10.86 -8.52
C GLY A 58 2.00 -9.52 -7.76
N TYR A 59 2.99 -8.65 -7.94
CA TYR A 59 3.15 -7.39 -7.22
C TYR A 59 3.48 -6.25 -8.21
N MET A 60 2.49 -5.41 -8.48
CA MET A 60 2.53 -4.36 -9.49
C MET A 60 2.95 -3.03 -8.88
N GLY A 61 4.22 -2.66 -9.08
CA GLY A 61 4.74 -1.32 -8.78
C GLY A 61 4.51 -0.31 -9.92
N PRO A 62 4.56 1.00 -9.62
CA PRO A 62 4.44 2.07 -10.61
C PRO A 62 5.64 2.14 -11.56
N TYR A 63 5.54 2.94 -12.63
CA TYR A 63 6.69 3.31 -13.43
C TYR A 63 7.57 4.29 -12.64
N LYS A 64 8.87 3.96 -12.51
CA LYS A 64 9.86 4.81 -11.85
C LYS A 64 10.30 5.95 -12.78
N GLY A 65 10.72 7.07 -12.20
CA GLY A 65 11.25 8.23 -12.95
C GLY A 65 10.18 9.14 -13.57
N GLU A 66 8.90 8.81 -13.40
CA GLU A 66 7.76 9.59 -13.85
C GLU A 66 6.96 10.09 -12.65
N ARG A 67 6.09 11.09 -12.87
CA ARG A 67 5.20 11.63 -11.83
C ARG A 67 4.27 10.53 -11.29
N TYR A 68 4.06 10.52 -9.98
CA TYR A 68 3.32 9.44 -9.30
C TYR A 68 2.36 9.93 -8.21
N HIS A 69 2.73 10.95 -7.43
CA HIS A 69 1.91 11.36 -6.29
C HIS A 69 0.62 12.06 -6.73
N LEU A 70 -0.52 11.63 -6.18
CA LEU A 70 -1.85 12.22 -6.39
C LEU A 70 -1.88 13.75 -6.21
N PRO A 71 -1.26 14.34 -5.16
CA PRO A 71 -1.18 15.79 -5.02
C PRO A 71 -0.53 16.51 -6.22
N ASP A 72 0.47 15.90 -6.86
CA ASP A 72 1.16 16.49 -8.00
C ASP A 72 0.28 16.53 -9.25
N PHE A 73 -0.60 15.53 -9.41
CA PHE A 73 -1.59 15.50 -10.47
C PHE A 73 -2.75 16.47 -10.22
N ARG A 74 -3.14 16.68 -8.95
CA ARG A 74 -4.20 17.64 -8.57
C ARG A 74 -3.76 19.09 -8.73
N ARG A 75 -2.50 19.40 -8.38
CA ARG A 75 -1.93 20.76 -8.48
C ARG A 75 -1.41 21.07 -9.88
N GLY A 76 -0.97 20.04 -10.61
CA GLY A 76 -0.30 20.16 -11.89
C GLY A 76 -1.22 19.97 -13.09
N SER A 77 -0.59 19.81 -14.25
CA SER A 77 -1.30 19.44 -15.48
C SER A 77 -1.76 17.97 -15.45
N GLN A 78 -2.80 17.66 -16.22
CA GLN A 78 -3.28 16.29 -16.42
C GLN A 78 -2.12 15.32 -16.73
N PRO A 79 -2.21 14.04 -16.31
CA PRO A 79 -1.21 13.03 -16.65
C PRO A 79 -0.98 12.96 -18.16
N LYS A 80 0.28 12.90 -18.59
CA LYS A 80 0.68 12.86 -20.00
C LYS A 80 1.44 11.60 -20.32
N GLY A 81 1.06 10.96 -21.43
CA GLY A 81 1.70 9.75 -21.89
C GLY A 81 1.32 8.53 -21.07
N MET A 82 1.76 7.38 -21.56
CA MET A 82 1.31 6.07 -21.09
C MET A 82 1.67 5.84 -19.61
N HIS A 83 2.89 6.21 -19.20
CA HIS A 83 3.39 5.96 -17.86
C HIS A 83 2.73 6.83 -16.79
N GLU A 84 2.57 8.14 -17.02
CA GLU A 84 1.91 9.01 -16.04
C GLU A 84 0.42 8.68 -15.89
N ILE A 85 -0.27 8.33 -16.99
CA ILE A 85 -1.67 7.90 -16.94
C ILE A 85 -1.81 6.63 -16.08
N PHE A 86 -0.92 5.65 -16.31
CA PHE A 86 -0.88 4.46 -15.47
C PHE A 86 -0.57 4.80 -14.01
N ASN A 87 0.46 5.61 -13.77
CA ASN A 87 0.88 6.00 -12.41
C ASN A 87 -0.22 6.75 -11.66
N HIS A 88 -0.97 7.61 -12.34
CA HIS A 88 -2.15 8.27 -11.77
C HIS A 88 -3.22 7.25 -11.39
N ALA A 89 -3.59 6.33 -12.29
CA ALA A 89 -4.57 5.29 -11.97
C ALA A 89 -4.10 4.35 -10.84
N HIS A 90 -2.82 3.98 -10.85
CA HIS A 90 -2.19 3.16 -9.82
C HIS A 90 -2.23 3.88 -8.46
N SER A 91 -1.81 5.14 -8.39
CA SER A 91 -1.80 5.91 -7.15
C SER A 91 -3.21 6.19 -6.64
N SER A 92 -4.18 6.47 -7.53
CA SER A 92 -5.61 6.58 -7.20
C SER A 92 -6.14 5.32 -6.52
N LEU A 93 -5.78 4.12 -6.98
CA LEU A 93 -6.21 2.87 -6.34
C LEU A 93 -5.47 2.61 -5.03
N ARG A 94 -4.15 2.83 -5.04
CA ARG A 94 -3.29 2.62 -3.86
C ARG A 94 -3.65 3.55 -2.71
N CYS A 95 -4.26 4.71 -2.98
CA CYS A 95 -4.70 5.65 -1.93
C CYS A 95 -5.56 4.99 -0.83
N THR A 96 -6.22 3.87 -1.14
CA THR A 96 -6.99 3.08 -0.18
C THR A 96 -6.18 2.69 1.06
N ILE A 97 -4.90 2.26 0.91
CA ILE A 97 -4.09 1.86 2.08
C ILE A 97 -3.80 3.07 2.96
N GLU A 98 -3.56 4.23 2.36
CA GLU A 98 -3.34 5.49 3.06
C GLU A 98 -4.59 5.90 3.82
N ARG A 99 -5.75 5.91 3.16
CA ARG A 99 -7.05 6.17 3.79
C ARG A 99 -7.31 5.23 4.96
N THR A 100 -6.98 3.94 4.80
CA THR A 100 -7.12 2.93 5.85
C THR A 100 -6.26 3.26 7.05
N PHE A 101 -4.98 3.61 6.84
CA PHE A 101 -4.10 4.07 7.91
C PHE A 101 -4.56 5.38 8.55
N GLY A 102 -5.07 6.34 7.76
CA GLY A 102 -5.61 7.60 8.24
C GLY A 102 -6.77 7.40 9.21
N CYS A 103 -7.80 6.67 8.77
CA CYS A 103 -8.97 6.29 9.58
C CYS A 103 -8.57 5.51 10.84
N TRP A 104 -7.63 4.57 10.70
CA TRP A 104 -7.14 3.78 11.83
C TRP A 104 -6.41 4.68 12.86
N LYS A 105 -5.48 5.52 12.43
CA LYS A 105 -4.72 6.41 13.33
C LYS A 105 -5.59 7.47 14.00
N SER A 106 -6.52 8.06 13.27
CA SER A 106 -7.40 9.10 13.81
C SER A 106 -8.30 8.58 14.92
N ARG A 107 -8.80 7.33 14.78
CA ARG A 107 -9.55 6.64 15.84
C ARG A 107 -8.71 6.36 17.07
N TRP A 108 -7.51 5.83 16.87
CA TRP A 108 -6.66 5.34 17.96
C TRP A 108 -5.55 6.34 18.31
N ARG A 109 -5.92 7.45 18.97
CA ARG A 109 -4.96 8.48 19.42
C ARG A 109 -3.78 7.95 20.23
N MET A 110 -3.96 6.82 20.94
CA MET A 110 -2.89 6.14 21.67
C MET A 110 -1.76 5.66 20.77
N LEU A 111 -1.98 5.48 19.46
CA LEU A 111 -0.94 5.13 18.50
C LEU A 111 -0.04 6.33 18.16
N SER A 112 -0.56 7.56 18.25
CA SER A 112 0.22 8.78 18.06
C SER A 112 1.15 9.03 19.26
N THR A 113 0.68 8.73 20.46
CA THR A 113 1.46 8.87 21.70
C THR A 113 1.39 7.57 22.48
N MET A 114 2.22 6.61 22.07
CA MET A 114 2.26 5.28 22.69
C MET A 114 2.67 5.41 24.16
N PRO A 115 1.84 4.96 25.12
CA PRO A 115 2.20 4.96 26.53
C PRO A 115 3.41 4.06 26.78
N ASN A 116 4.07 4.23 27.93
CA ASN A 116 5.27 3.48 28.29
C ASN A 116 4.97 2.00 28.60
N PHE A 117 4.64 1.24 27.56
CA PHE A 117 4.53 -0.20 27.55
C PHE A 117 5.83 -0.82 27.00
N SER A 118 6.09 -2.07 27.36
CA SER A 118 7.16 -2.83 26.72
C SER A 118 6.95 -2.92 25.21
N TYR A 119 8.04 -2.97 24.44
CA TYR A 119 7.99 -3.03 22.98
C TYR A 119 7.02 -4.12 22.48
N HIS A 120 7.11 -5.33 23.03
CA HIS A 120 6.23 -6.44 22.69
C HIS A 120 4.74 -6.08 22.88
N LYS A 121 4.40 -5.39 23.97
CA LYS A 121 3.03 -4.97 24.25
C LYS A 121 2.57 -3.87 23.28
N GLN A 122 3.46 -2.97 22.87
CA GLN A 122 3.16 -1.97 21.84
C GLN A 122 2.83 -2.62 20.49
N VAL A 123 3.61 -3.65 20.08
CA VAL A 123 3.34 -4.43 18.86
C VAL A 123 1.96 -5.10 18.94
N GLN A 124 1.62 -5.71 20.09
CA GLN A 124 0.31 -6.32 20.30
C GLN A 124 -0.83 -5.30 20.23
N ILE A 125 -0.65 -4.10 20.78
CA ILE A 125 -1.62 -3.00 20.69
C ILE A 125 -1.88 -2.61 19.23
N VAL A 126 -0.82 -2.48 18.42
CA VAL A 126 -0.93 -2.17 16.99
C VAL A 126 -1.78 -3.24 16.30
N VAL A 127 -1.43 -4.52 16.44
CA VAL A 127 -2.16 -5.62 15.78
C VAL A 127 -3.61 -5.71 16.28
N ALA A 128 -3.84 -5.59 17.59
CA ALA A 128 -5.18 -5.64 18.17
C ALA A 128 -6.06 -4.48 17.67
N SER A 129 -5.52 -3.27 17.60
CA SER A 129 -6.27 -2.10 17.11
C SER A 129 -6.67 -2.22 15.63
N MET A 130 -5.82 -2.86 14.79
CA MET A 130 -6.15 -3.16 13.39
C MET A 130 -7.23 -4.24 13.28
N ALA A 131 -7.21 -5.25 14.15
CA ALA A 131 -8.29 -6.24 14.21
C ALA A 131 -9.63 -5.61 14.63
N ILE A 132 -9.62 -4.70 15.61
CA ILE A 132 -10.82 -3.96 16.03
C ILE A 132 -11.31 -3.03 14.91
N HIS A 133 -10.40 -2.37 14.19
CA HIS A 133 -10.75 -1.57 13.00
C HIS A 133 -11.55 -2.38 11.99
N ASN A 134 -11.09 -3.60 11.65
CA ASN A 134 -11.83 -4.50 10.76
C ASN A 134 -13.18 -4.93 11.34
N PHE A 135 -13.24 -5.23 12.63
CA PHE A 135 -14.49 -5.60 13.29
C PHE A 135 -15.54 -4.48 13.16
N ILE A 136 -15.13 -3.23 13.40
CA ILE A 136 -16.00 -2.06 13.27
C ILE A 136 -16.43 -1.90 11.81
N ARG A 137 -15.50 -1.96 10.85
CA ARG A 137 -15.81 -1.85 9.42
C ARG A 137 -16.84 -2.88 8.95
N ASN A 138 -16.87 -4.06 9.56
CA ASN A 138 -17.79 -5.14 9.19
C ASN A 138 -19.18 -5.03 9.82
N HIS A 139 -19.31 -4.41 10.99
CA HIS A 139 -20.55 -4.49 11.78
C HIS A 139 -21.20 -3.13 12.05
N ALA A 140 -20.47 -2.02 11.90
CA ALA A 140 -21.04 -0.69 12.08
C ALA A 140 -21.92 -0.32 10.88
N ILE A 141 -23.19 0.01 11.16
CA ILE A 141 -24.15 0.45 10.13
C ILE A 141 -23.75 1.83 9.58
N LYS A 142 -23.27 2.71 10.46
CA LYS A 142 -22.67 4.00 10.13
C LYS A 142 -21.56 4.28 11.12
N ASP A 143 -20.40 4.68 10.62
CA ASP A 143 -19.25 5.02 11.45
C ASP A 143 -18.64 6.34 10.97
N LEU A 144 -18.55 7.30 11.89
CA LEU A 144 -18.15 8.68 11.60
C LEU A 144 -16.70 8.80 11.12
N GLU A 145 -15.84 7.82 11.43
CA GLU A 145 -14.43 7.86 11.01
C GLU A 145 -14.26 7.31 9.59
N PHE A 146 -15.11 6.35 9.19
CA PHE A 146 -15.14 5.84 7.81
C PHE A 146 -15.89 6.77 6.86
N GLN A 147 -16.93 7.46 7.33
CA GLN A 147 -17.79 8.31 6.49
C GLN A 147 -17.05 9.29 5.57
N PRO A 148 -16.07 10.08 6.02
CA PRO A 148 -15.36 11.01 5.14
C PRO A 148 -14.68 10.33 3.96
N TYR A 149 -14.21 9.10 4.17
CA TYR A 149 -13.57 8.30 3.14
C TYR A 149 -14.60 7.59 2.26
N ASP A 150 -15.74 7.16 2.80
CA ASP A 150 -16.83 6.55 2.01
C ASP A 150 -17.52 7.60 1.11
N ASP A 151 -17.65 8.84 1.59
CA ASP A 151 -18.27 9.95 0.86
C ASP A 151 -17.34 10.55 -0.21
N ASN A 152 -16.02 10.42 -0.04
CA ASN A 152 -15.01 10.97 -0.93
C ASN A 152 -13.84 9.99 -1.11
N GLU A 153 -13.87 9.24 -2.22
CA GLU A 153 -12.81 8.27 -2.55
C GLU A 153 -11.44 8.93 -2.76
N ASP A 154 -11.41 10.22 -3.08
CA ASP A 154 -10.22 11.03 -3.31
C ASP A 154 -9.66 11.67 -2.03
N LEU A 155 -10.29 11.49 -0.87
CA LEU A 155 -9.79 12.06 0.38
C LEU A 155 -8.49 11.37 0.80
N LEU A 156 -7.40 12.14 0.89
CA LEU A 156 -6.12 11.67 1.43
C LEU A 156 -5.94 12.16 2.86
N PRO A 157 -5.41 11.32 3.78
CA PRO A 157 -4.99 11.78 5.10
C PRO A 157 -3.90 12.86 5.02
N SER A 158 -3.90 13.80 5.98
CA SER A 158 -2.92 14.90 6.03
C SER A 158 -1.46 14.42 6.09
N ASP A 159 -1.22 13.25 6.68
CA ASP A 159 0.12 12.70 6.91
C ASP A 159 0.72 12.02 5.66
N CYS A 160 -0.02 11.92 4.55
CA CYS A 160 0.43 11.27 3.31
C CYS A 160 1.31 12.17 2.42
N LEU A 161 1.71 13.34 2.92
CA LEU A 161 2.44 14.35 2.15
C LEU A 161 3.97 14.26 2.28
N GLU A 162 4.53 13.33 3.07
CA GLU A 162 5.97 13.28 3.33
C GLU A 162 6.54 11.84 3.36
N ILE A 163 7.25 11.44 2.31
CA ILE A 163 8.71 11.19 2.28
C ILE A 163 9.09 10.36 1.04
N ASN A 164 9.94 10.96 0.21
CA ASN A 164 10.78 10.31 -0.79
C ASN A 164 11.92 9.55 -0.11
N GLU A 165 12.15 8.31 -0.49
CA GLU A 165 13.51 7.77 -0.54
C GLU A 165 13.79 7.18 -1.94
N PRO A 166 14.87 7.61 -2.61
CA PRO A 166 15.40 6.84 -3.73
C PRO A 166 16.02 5.57 -3.16
N GLN A 167 15.44 4.40 -3.46
CA GLN A 167 15.99 3.11 -3.03
C GLN A 167 16.53 2.33 -4.22
N GLU A 168 17.82 1.99 -4.14
CA GLU A 168 18.56 1.16 -5.10
C GLU A 168 18.02 -0.28 -5.13
N GLU A 169 18.01 -0.87 -6.33
CA GLU A 169 17.56 -2.23 -6.57
C GLU A 169 18.55 -3.25 -6.00
N LEU A 170 18.12 -4.00 -4.97
CA LEU A 170 18.77 -5.26 -4.63
C LEU A 170 18.34 -6.32 -5.65
N SER A 171 19.26 -6.66 -6.56
CA SER A 171 19.09 -7.67 -7.59
C SER A 171 18.78 -9.04 -6.99
N ALA A 172 17.70 -9.68 -7.44
CA ALA A 172 17.42 -11.07 -7.09
C ALA A 172 17.27 -11.97 -8.34
N GLU A 173 17.62 -13.24 -8.13
CA GLU A 173 18.20 -14.20 -9.09
C GLU A 173 17.28 -14.64 -10.26
N GLN A 174 17.90 -15.33 -11.22
CA GLN A 174 17.47 -15.67 -12.59
C GLN A 174 16.04 -16.22 -12.78
N SER A 175 15.40 -16.79 -11.75
CA SER A 175 13.99 -17.23 -11.83
C SER A 175 12.99 -16.08 -11.71
N GLN A 176 13.40 -14.93 -11.15
CA GLN A 176 12.59 -13.70 -11.06
C GLN A 176 12.57 -12.92 -12.37
N ILE A 177 13.58 -13.06 -13.23
CA ILE A 177 13.70 -12.33 -14.49
C ILE A 177 12.51 -12.63 -15.42
N LEU A 178 12.05 -13.88 -15.47
CA LEU A 178 10.90 -14.27 -16.30
C LEU A 178 9.58 -13.73 -15.76
N GLY A 179 9.37 -13.83 -14.44
CA GLY A 179 8.16 -13.32 -13.78
C GLY A 179 8.07 -11.79 -13.79
N ASN A 180 9.21 -11.09 -13.74
CA ASN A 180 9.26 -9.64 -13.88
C ASN A 180 8.85 -9.22 -15.30
N ARG A 181 9.33 -9.93 -16.34
CA ARG A 181 8.91 -9.69 -17.72
C ARG A 181 7.42 -9.86 -17.95
N GLU A 182 6.80 -10.87 -17.35
CA GLU A 182 5.34 -11.07 -17.46
C GLU A 182 4.56 -9.90 -16.84
N MET A 183 5.01 -9.41 -15.68
CA MET A 183 4.39 -8.25 -15.02
C MET A 183 4.64 -6.94 -15.74
N ASP A 184 5.81 -6.78 -16.37
CA ASP A 184 6.11 -5.62 -17.23
C ASP A 184 5.14 -5.60 -18.43
N ILE A 185 4.97 -6.73 -19.13
CA ILE A 185 4.03 -6.85 -20.25
C ILE A 185 2.60 -6.53 -19.79
N LEU A 186 2.19 -7.05 -18.63
CA LEU A 186 0.86 -6.77 -18.08
C LEU A 186 0.68 -5.29 -17.76
N ARG A 187 1.68 -4.66 -17.13
CA ARG A 187 1.67 -3.23 -16.79
C ARG A 187 1.58 -2.37 -18.05
N ASP A 188 2.42 -2.65 -19.05
CA ASP A 188 2.41 -1.94 -20.33
C ASP A 188 1.09 -2.11 -21.08
N HIS A 189 0.50 -3.31 -21.01
CA HIS A 189 -0.81 -3.58 -21.60
C HIS A 189 -1.92 -2.75 -20.94
N ILE A 190 -1.95 -2.70 -19.60
CA ILE A 190 -2.91 -1.88 -18.85
C ILE A 190 -2.71 -0.40 -19.18
N ALA A 191 -1.46 0.07 -19.18
CA ALA A 191 -1.14 1.46 -19.49
C ALA A 191 -1.59 1.85 -20.90
N SER A 192 -1.38 0.96 -21.88
CA SER A 192 -1.86 1.13 -23.26
C SER A 192 -3.39 1.16 -23.38
N GLN A 193 -4.10 0.38 -22.55
CA GLN A 193 -5.57 0.43 -22.51
C GLN A 193 -6.10 1.71 -21.87
N LEU A 194 -5.40 2.25 -20.86
CA LEU A 194 -5.80 3.47 -20.19
C LEU A 194 -5.63 4.71 -21.06
N ILE A 195 -4.56 4.80 -21.86
CA ILE A 195 -4.34 5.95 -22.77
C ILE A 195 -5.29 5.94 -23.98
N ALA A 196 -5.85 4.78 -24.33
CA ALA A 196 -6.78 4.64 -25.45
C ALA A 196 -8.24 5.00 -25.09
N ARG A 197 -8.53 5.35 -23.83
CA ARG A 197 -9.84 5.78 -23.34
C ARG A 197 -10.00 7.29 -23.41
#